data_AF-A0A1I8ANE3-F1
#
_entry.id   AF-A0A1I8ANE3-F1
#
_cell.length_a   1.000
_cell.length_b   1.000
_cell.length_c   1.000
_cell.angle_alpha   90.00
_cell.angle_beta   90.00
_cell.angle_gamma   90.00
#
_symmetry.space_group_name_H-M   'P 1'
#
loop_
_entity.id
_entity.type
_entity.pdbx_description
1 polymer ?
#
loop_
_entity_poly.entity_id
_entity_poly.type
_entity_poly.pdbx_seq_one_letter_code
_entity_poly.pdbx_strand_id
1 'polypeptide(L)'
;MERPGYQGANPISDVWAKEALLVISKYFRRAVNDPEDLEARSEMLKAASFAGMGFSNAGVHLCHALCYPISSQGKQFVDKDYNADKPLIPHGLSVVTTAVADFLFTTEADPQRHAQAARFLGCDISVSASSDYIAQTLADSIRSFMSDFSVPNGLSALGFNRSDVPGLADSAESSMKAYKLCLKEADKDVIAELYEKSLTVY
;
A
#
# COMPACT_ATOMS: atom_id res chain seq x y z
N MET A 1 -14.76 -6.82 28.76
CA MET A 1 -14.40 -7.44 27.47
C MET A 1 -13.88 -6.32 26.59
N GLU A 2 -12.57 -6.27 26.36
CA GLU A 2 -11.97 -5.29 25.47
C GLU A 2 -12.27 -5.69 24.03
N ARG A 3 -13.02 -4.87 23.29
CA ARG A 3 -13.28 -5.10 21.87
C ARG A 3 -12.13 -4.48 21.09
N PRO A 4 -11.37 -5.25 20.30
CA PRO A 4 -10.29 -4.67 19.52
C PRO A 4 -10.88 -3.74 18.46
N GLY A 5 -10.16 -2.65 18.13
CA GLY A 5 -10.60 -1.70 17.10
C GLY A 5 -10.73 -2.33 15.71
N TYR A 6 -9.92 -3.36 15.45
CA TYR A 6 -9.96 -4.18 14.24
C TYR A 6 -9.78 -5.66 14.61
N GLN A 7 -10.45 -6.55 13.90
CA GLN A 7 -10.42 -7.99 14.17
C GLN A 7 -9.47 -8.79 13.25
N GLY A 8 -8.85 -8.13 12.26
CA GLY A 8 -8.10 -8.79 11.21
C GLY A 8 -8.98 -9.34 10.09
N ALA A 9 -8.33 -9.99 9.12
CA ALA A 9 -8.98 -10.60 7.97
C ALA A 9 -10.14 -11.52 8.37
N ASN A 10 -11.27 -11.40 7.67
CA ASN A 10 -12.46 -12.22 7.90
C ASN A 10 -13.27 -12.40 6.61
N PRO A 11 -14.18 -13.41 6.54
CA PRO A 11 -14.93 -13.68 5.32
C PRO A 11 -15.75 -12.49 4.78
N ILE A 12 -16.22 -11.60 5.66
CA ILE A 12 -16.98 -10.41 5.25
C ILE A 12 -16.07 -9.36 4.62
N SER A 13 -14.89 -9.09 5.21
CA SER A 13 -13.92 -8.19 4.60
C SER A 13 -13.42 -8.70 3.26
N ASP A 14 -13.28 -10.03 3.12
CA ASP A 14 -12.71 -10.66 1.94
C ASP A 14 -13.62 -10.53 0.71
N VAL A 15 -14.95 -10.55 0.90
CA VAL A 15 -15.91 -10.24 -0.17
C VAL A 15 -15.64 -8.85 -0.74
N TRP A 16 -15.58 -7.83 0.12
CA TRP A 16 -15.42 -6.46 -0.33
C TRP A 16 -14.02 -6.16 -0.86
N ALA A 17 -12.98 -6.72 -0.26
CA ALA A 17 -11.61 -6.58 -0.75
C ALA A 17 -11.43 -7.22 -2.14
N LYS A 18 -12.01 -8.40 -2.35
CA LYS A 18 -12.02 -9.06 -3.67
C LYS A 18 -12.70 -8.19 -4.73
N GLU A 19 -13.91 -7.70 -4.46
CA GLU A 19 -14.64 -6.86 -5.43
C GLU A 19 -13.88 -5.57 -5.74
N ALA A 20 -13.25 -4.95 -4.74
CA ALA A 20 -12.39 -3.78 -4.97
C ALA A 20 -11.22 -4.10 -5.91
N LEU A 21 -10.49 -5.19 -5.67
CA LEU A 21 -9.34 -5.59 -6.48
C LEU A 21 -9.74 -5.92 -7.93
N LEU A 22 -10.86 -6.60 -8.14
CA LEU A 22 -11.38 -6.92 -9.48
C LEU A 22 -11.75 -5.67 -10.26
N VAL A 23 -12.36 -4.68 -9.60
CA VAL A 23 -12.71 -3.40 -10.23
C VAL A 23 -11.45 -2.58 -10.53
N ILE A 24 -10.50 -2.51 -9.58
CA ILE A 24 -9.20 -1.84 -9.76
C ILE A 24 -8.46 -2.39 -10.98
N SER A 25 -8.38 -3.73 -11.08
CA SER A 25 -7.75 -4.45 -12.19
C SER A 25 -8.25 -3.99 -13.55
N LYS A 26 -9.58 -3.80 -13.67
CA LYS A 26 -10.24 -3.48 -14.94
C LYS A 26 -10.30 -1.99 -15.25
N TYR A 27 -10.48 -1.14 -14.24
CA TYR A 27 -10.90 0.26 -14.45
C TYR A 27 -9.89 1.30 -13.99
N PHE A 28 -8.92 0.97 -13.13
CA PHE A 28 -8.08 2.02 -12.53
C PHE A 28 -7.22 2.74 -13.57
N ARG A 29 -6.59 2.00 -14.49
CA ARG A 29 -5.81 2.58 -15.60
C ARG A 29 -6.65 3.48 -16.50
N ARG A 30 -7.89 3.05 -16.82
CA ARG A 30 -8.82 3.84 -17.61
C ARG A 30 -9.16 5.15 -16.90
N ALA A 31 -9.52 5.08 -15.62
CA ALA A 31 -9.91 6.23 -14.83
C ALA A 31 -8.78 7.28 -14.65
N VAL A 32 -7.51 6.83 -14.62
CA VAL A 32 -6.35 7.74 -14.54
C VAL A 32 -6.02 8.33 -15.91
N ASN A 33 -6.06 7.53 -16.97
CA ASN A 33 -5.63 7.95 -18.31
C ASN A 33 -6.69 8.78 -19.05
N ASP A 34 -7.98 8.62 -18.72
CA ASP A 34 -9.08 9.37 -19.30
C ASP A 34 -10.01 9.92 -18.21
N PRO A 35 -9.89 11.22 -17.85
CA PRO A 35 -10.75 11.83 -16.83
C PRO A 35 -12.22 11.96 -17.27
N GLU A 36 -12.52 11.79 -18.57
CA GLU A 36 -13.88 11.84 -19.12
C GLU A 36 -14.53 10.44 -19.23
N ASP A 37 -13.79 9.36 -18.95
CA ASP A 37 -14.33 8.00 -18.86
C ASP A 37 -15.20 7.85 -17.60
N LEU A 38 -16.46 8.28 -17.72
CA LEU A 38 -17.44 8.27 -16.63
C LEU A 38 -17.73 6.86 -16.11
N GLU A 39 -17.64 5.83 -16.96
CA GLU A 39 -17.79 4.44 -16.52
C GLU A 39 -16.64 4.08 -15.58
N ALA A 40 -15.40 4.24 -16.03
CA ALA A 40 -14.23 3.87 -15.24
C ALA A 40 -14.15 4.65 -13.93
N ARG A 41 -14.48 5.95 -13.95
CA ARG A 41 -14.54 6.78 -12.73
C ARG A 41 -15.64 6.34 -11.77
N SER A 42 -16.83 5.99 -12.28
CA SER A 42 -17.93 5.49 -11.46
C SER A 42 -17.59 4.13 -10.83
N GLU A 43 -16.93 3.25 -11.58
CA GLU A 43 -16.44 1.97 -11.09
C GLU A 43 -15.36 2.17 -10.02
N MET A 44 -14.41 3.09 -10.20
CA MET A 44 -13.41 3.39 -9.19
C MET A 44 -13.98 4.00 -7.91
N LEU A 45 -15.05 4.81 -8.01
CA LEU A 45 -15.78 5.28 -6.82
C LEU A 45 -16.40 4.13 -6.04
N LYS A 46 -16.97 3.15 -6.74
CA LYS A 46 -17.47 1.91 -6.12
C LYS A 46 -16.35 1.08 -5.51
N ALA A 47 -15.22 0.92 -6.22
CA ALA A 47 -14.05 0.19 -5.72
C ALA A 47 -13.51 0.80 -4.41
N ALA A 48 -13.42 2.13 -4.34
CA ALA A 48 -13.02 2.83 -3.12
C ALA A 48 -14.00 2.57 -1.96
N SER A 49 -15.31 2.53 -2.24
CA SER A 49 -16.34 2.22 -1.24
C SER A 49 -16.25 0.76 -0.77
N PHE A 50 -16.00 -0.19 -1.68
CA PHE A 50 -15.77 -1.60 -1.36
C PHE A 50 -14.51 -1.78 -0.52
N ALA A 51 -13.39 -1.17 -0.90
CA ALA A 51 -12.17 -1.17 -0.10
C ALA A 51 -12.42 -0.64 1.32
N GLY A 52 -13.15 0.48 1.43
CA GLY A 52 -13.60 1.07 2.69
C GLY A 52 -14.36 0.08 3.58
N MET A 53 -15.35 -0.63 3.03
CA MET A 53 -16.08 -1.67 3.76
C MET A 53 -15.17 -2.85 4.14
N GLY A 54 -14.24 -3.24 3.27
CA GLY A 54 -13.28 -4.30 3.54
C GLY A 54 -12.38 -3.97 4.74
N PHE A 55 -11.59 -2.90 4.64
CA PHE A 55 -10.65 -2.54 5.70
C PHE A 55 -11.34 -2.00 6.96
N SER A 56 -12.56 -1.46 6.90
CA SER A 56 -13.28 -1.08 8.13
C SER A 56 -13.62 -2.29 9.00
N ASN A 57 -13.75 -3.48 8.39
CA ASN A 57 -14.03 -4.72 9.11
C ASN A 57 -12.77 -5.54 9.42
N ALA A 58 -11.65 -5.31 8.72
CA ALA A 58 -10.41 -6.08 8.91
C ALA A 58 -9.25 -5.27 9.50
N GLY A 59 -9.24 -3.96 9.27
CA GLY A 59 -8.12 -3.05 9.45
C GLY A 59 -7.18 -3.00 8.23
N VAL A 60 -6.04 -2.33 8.39
CA VAL A 60 -5.07 -2.04 7.33
C VAL A 60 -3.69 -2.65 7.66
N HIS A 61 -2.79 -2.67 6.67
CA HIS A 61 -1.47 -3.29 6.75
C HIS A 61 -0.33 -2.30 7.10
N LEU A 62 0.91 -2.79 7.25
CA LEU A 62 2.10 -2.02 7.64
C LEU A 62 2.28 -0.73 6.85
N CYS A 63 2.15 -0.73 5.52
CA CYS A 63 2.29 0.47 4.69
C CYS A 63 1.40 1.66 5.15
N HIS A 64 0.24 1.40 5.76
CA HIS A 64 -0.59 2.46 6.36
C HIS A 64 0.03 3.00 7.66
N ALA A 65 0.64 2.15 8.49
CA ALA A 65 1.33 2.61 9.68
C ALA A 65 2.61 3.39 9.33
N LEU A 66 3.34 2.94 8.30
CA LEU A 66 4.55 3.59 7.79
C LEU A 66 4.27 4.94 7.10
N CYS A 67 3.03 5.19 6.66
CA CYS A 67 2.69 6.44 5.99
C CYS A 67 2.70 7.66 6.94
N TYR A 68 2.46 7.46 8.24
CA TYR A 68 2.34 8.59 9.17
C TYR A 68 3.67 9.33 9.38
N PRO A 69 4.80 8.65 9.62
CA PRO A 69 6.11 9.33 9.65
C PRO A 69 6.46 10.01 8.33
N ILE A 70 6.16 9.38 7.19
CA ILE A 70 6.40 9.98 5.86
C ILE A 70 5.63 11.30 5.74
N SER A 71 4.33 11.28 5.99
CA SER A 71 3.48 12.47 5.86
C SER A 71 3.84 13.59 6.83
N SER A 72 4.27 13.26 8.06
CA SER A 72 4.54 14.24 9.12
C SER A 72 5.96 14.83 9.08
N GLN A 73 6.93 14.06 8.56
CA GLN A 73 8.33 14.47 8.51
C GLN A 73 8.78 14.96 7.13
N GLY A 74 7.94 14.83 6.10
CA GLY A 74 8.20 15.37 4.76
C GLY A 74 8.30 16.90 4.80
N LYS A 75 9.44 17.45 4.34
CA LYS A 75 9.75 18.89 4.43
C LYS A 75 9.91 19.60 3.09
N GLN A 76 9.90 18.86 1.98
CA GLN A 76 10.31 19.42 0.68
C GLN A 76 9.30 19.14 -0.43
N PHE A 77 8.62 18.00 -0.39
CA PHE A 77 7.69 17.63 -1.45
C PHE A 77 6.45 18.54 -1.43
N VAL A 78 6.14 19.10 -2.59
CA VAL A 78 4.92 19.87 -2.87
C VAL A 78 4.26 19.20 -4.06
N ASP A 79 3.07 18.67 -3.85
CA ASP A 79 2.30 18.06 -4.93
C ASP A 79 1.70 19.15 -5.83
N LYS A 80 1.85 18.99 -7.15
CA LYS A 80 1.38 19.97 -8.15
C LYS A 80 -0.15 20.11 -8.20
N ASP A 81 -0.87 19.08 -7.78
CA ASP A 81 -2.34 19.03 -7.86
C ASP A 81 -2.98 19.57 -6.57
N TYR A 82 -2.17 19.92 -5.57
CA TYR A 82 -2.60 20.51 -4.31
C TYR A 82 -2.16 21.97 -4.25
N ASN A 83 -3.12 22.85 -3.91
CA ASN A 83 -2.81 24.25 -3.67
C ASN A 83 -2.16 24.41 -2.28
N ALA A 84 -0.87 24.09 -2.19
CA ALA A 84 -0.17 24.01 -0.93
C ALA A 84 0.91 25.11 -0.85
N ASP A 85 0.64 26.15 -0.06
CA ASP A 85 1.64 27.15 0.37
C ASP A 85 2.76 26.55 1.25
N LYS A 86 2.71 25.23 1.50
CA LYS A 86 3.62 24.48 2.35
C LYS A 86 3.85 23.06 1.82
N PRO A 87 4.99 22.42 2.14
CA PRO A 87 5.23 21.02 1.84
C PRO A 87 4.11 20.11 2.35
N LEU A 88 3.69 19.17 1.51
CA LEU A 88 2.64 18.20 1.78
C LEU A 88 2.89 16.95 0.94
N ILE A 89 2.97 15.79 1.58
CA ILE A 89 2.92 14.50 0.90
C ILE A 89 1.50 13.95 1.10
N PRO A 90 0.68 13.83 0.02
CA PRO A 90 -0.65 13.24 0.10
C PRO A 90 -0.62 11.83 0.72
N HIS A 91 -1.68 11.49 1.44
CA HIS A 91 -1.78 10.22 2.16
C HIS A 91 -1.58 9.00 1.23
N GLY A 92 -2.24 8.99 0.06
CA GLY A 92 -2.09 7.90 -0.91
C GLY A 92 -0.65 7.68 -1.37
N LEU A 93 0.10 8.77 -1.61
CA LEU A 93 1.52 8.71 -1.94
C LEU A 93 2.35 8.18 -0.75
N SER A 94 2.06 8.66 0.46
CA SER A 94 2.74 8.19 1.68
C SER A 94 2.55 6.68 1.91
N VAL A 95 1.35 6.14 1.64
CA VAL A 95 1.05 4.70 1.79
C VAL A 95 1.74 3.88 0.70
N VAL A 96 1.52 4.23 -0.57
CA VAL A 96 1.98 3.39 -1.69
C VAL A 96 3.50 3.32 -1.79
N THR A 97 4.20 4.36 -1.33
CA THR A 97 5.68 4.44 -1.39
C THR A 97 6.39 3.28 -0.71
N THR A 98 5.80 2.72 0.35
CA THR A 98 6.37 1.58 1.08
C THR A 98 5.73 0.24 0.71
N ALA A 99 4.67 0.25 -0.11
CA ALA A 99 3.86 -0.94 -0.38
C ALA A 99 4.66 -2.07 -1.03
N VAL A 100 5.58 -1.75 -1.95
CA VAL A 100 6.41 -2.77 -2.62
C VAL A 100 7.30 -3.50 -1.62
N ALA A 101 8.02 -2.78 -0.75
CA ALA A 101 8.84 -3.39 0.29
C ALA A 101 7.98 -4.16 1.31
N ASP A 102 6.83 -3.60 1.70
CA ASP A 102 5.86 -4.23 2.60
C ASP A 102 5.36 -5.58 2.05
N PHE A 103 4.87 -5.63 0.81
CA PHE A 103 4.35 -6.86 0.22
C PHE A 103 5.44 -7.91 -0.06
N LEU A 104 6.66 -7.48 -0.40
CA LEU A 104 7.80 -8.41 -0.49
C LEU A 104 8.12 -9.05 0.86
N PHE A 105 8.07 -8.28 1.95
CA PHE A 105 8.31 -8.77 3.30
C PHE A 105 7.19 -9.69 3.80
N THR A 106 5.94 -9.34 3.53
CA THR A 106 4.75 -9.96 4.15
C THR A 106 4.22 -11.17 3.41
N THR A 107 4.57 -11.35 2.13
CA THR A 107 4.12 -12.50 1.35
C THR A 107 4.46 -13.82 2.01
N GLU A 108 5.63 -13.95 2.66
CA GLU A 108 6.04 -15.17 3.36
C GLU A 108 5.06 -15.62 4.46
N ALA A 109 4.35 -14.69 5.09
CA ALA A 109 3.40 -15.02 6.15
C ALA A 109 2.11 -15.67 5.64
N ASP A 110 1.69 -15.35 4.41
CA ASP A 110 0.56 -16.01 3.74
C ASP A 110 0.69 -15.90 2.20
N PRO A 111 1.51 -16.76 1.57
CA PRO A 111 1.78 -16.64 0.14
C PRO A 111 0.52 -16.87 -0.71
N GLN A 112 -0.40 -17.71 -0.25
CA GLN A 112 -1.62 -18.03 -1.02
C GLN A 112 -2.58 -16.85 -1.07
N ARG A 113 -2.69 -16.09 0.03
CA ARG A 113 -3.51 -14.87 0.07
C ARG A 113 -2.95 -13.77 -0.83
N HIS A 114 -1.62 -13.63 -0.87
CA HIS A 114 -0.95 -12.70 -1.78
C HIS A 114 -1.09 -13.14 -3.25
N ALA A 115 -0.99 -14.44 -3.54
CA ALA A 115 -1.25 -14.99 -4.87
C ALA A 115 -2.69 -14.75 -5.31
N GLN A 116 -3.66 -14.89 -4.40
CA GLN A 116 -5.07 -14.59 -4.68
C GLN A 116 -5.29 -13.12 -5.00
N ALA A 117 -4.71 -12.20 -4.22
CA ALA A 117 -4.77 -10.76 -4.50
C ALA A 117 -4.18 -10.41 -5.86
N ALA A 118 -3.00 -10.96 -6.19
CA ALA A 118 -2.36 -10.76 -7.49
C ALA A 118 -3.21 -11.29 -8.65
N ARG A 119 -3.86 -12.45 -8.50
CA ARG A 119 -4.81 -12.97 -9.51
C ARG A 119 -6.02 -12.07 -9.70
N PHE A 120 -6.57 -11.48 -8.64
CA PHE A 120 -7.65 -10.50 -8.78
C PHE A 120 -7.20 -9.23 -9.50
N LEU A 121 -5.92 -8.86 -9.36
CA LEU A 121 -5.27 -7.79 -10.14
C LEU A 121 -4.90 -8.21 -11.57
N GLY A 122 -5.28 -9.42 -12.02
CA GLY A 122 -5.08 -9.90 -13.39
C GLY A 122 -3.75 -10.61 -13.63
N CYS A 123 -2.96 -10.90 -12.58
CA CYS A 123 -1.71 -11.65 -12.73
C CYS A 123 -1.97 -13.14 -12.95
N ASP A 124 -1.24 -13.77 -13.86
CA ASP A 124 -1.25 -15.22 -14.03
C ASP A 124 -0.25 -15.88 -13.09
N ILE A 125 -0.76 -16.47 -12.00
CA ILE A 125 0.04 -17.15 -10.98
C ILE A 125 -0.48 -18.57 -10.81
N SER A 126 0.39 -19.55 -11.09
CA SER A 126 0.10 -20.96 -10.84
C SER A 126 -0.20 -21.21 -9.36
N VAL A 127 -1.10 -22.16 -9.07
CA VAL A 127 -1.36 -22.65 -7.70
C VAL A 127 -0.13 -23.27 -7.03
N SER A 128 0.84 -23.73 -7.83
CA SER A 128 2.09 -24.33 -7.38
C SER A 128 3.27 -23.35 -7.35
N ALA A 129 3.04 -22.06 -7.53
CA ALA A 129 4.11 -21.06 -7.53
C ALA A 129 4.81 -20.98 -6.16
N SER A 130 6.11 -20.70 -6.16
CA SER A 130 6.87 -20.45 -4.94
C SER A 130 6.49 -19.12 -4.30
N SER A 131 6.71 -19.00 -2.99
CA SER A 131 6.47 -17.74 -2.25
C SER A 131 7.21 -16.56 -2.88
N ASP A 132 8.50 -16.74 -3.24
CA ASP A 132 9.31 -15.69 -3.84
C ASP A 132 8.75 -15.22 -5.19
N TYR A 133 8.29 -16.15 -6.04
CA TYR A 133 7.68 -15.81 -7.31
C TYR A 133 6.37 -15.03 -7.11
N ILE A 134 5.56 -15.44 -6.14
CA ILE A 134 4.32 -14.75 -5.78
C ILE A 134 4.63 -13.32 -5.30
N ALA A 135 5.61 -13.18 -4.40
CA ALA A 135 6.01 -11.91 -3.82
C ALA A 135 6.46 -10.93 -4.91
N GLN A 136 7.33 -11.39 -5.82
CA GLN A 136 7.82 -10.56 -6.93
C GLN A 136 6.70 -10.23 -7.92
N THR A 137 5.84 -11.18 -8.27
CA THR A 137 4.74 -10.93 -9.21
C THR A 137 3.76 -9.88 -8.67
N LEU A 138 3.40 -9.96 -7.38
CA LEU A 138 2.54 -8.96 -6.75
C LEU A 138 3.24 -7.60 -6.66
N ALA A 139 4.51 -7.58 -6.24
CA ALA A 139 5.31 -6.36 -6.19
C ALA A 139 5.40 -5.70 -7.57
N ASP A 140 5.63 -6.47 -8.63
CA ASP A 140 5.72 -5.99 -10.01
C ASP A 140 4.36 -5.49 -10.54
N SER A 141 3.26 -6.09 -10.11
CA SER A 141 1.90 -5.58 -10.41
C SER A 141 1.69 -4.19 -9.80
N ILE A 142 2.03 -4.01 -8.51
CA ILE A 142 1.96 -2.72 -7.81
C ILE A 142 2.88 -1.71 -8.49
N ARG A 143 4.10 -2.14 -8.81
CA ARG A 143 5.09 -1.36 -9.54
C ARG A 143 4.56 -0.85 -10.88
N SER A 144 3.91 -1.72 -11.65
CA SER A 144 3.30 -1.35 -12.92
C SER A 144 2.25 -0.25 -12.74
N PHE A 145 1.35 -0.36 -11.76
CA PHE A 145 0.38 0.71 -11.49
C PHE A 145 1.05 2.04 -11.13
N MET A 146 2.02 2.01 -10.22
CA MET A 146 2.75 3.20 -9.82
C MET A 146 3.51 3.84 -11.00
N SER A 147 4.12 3.04 -11.88
CA SER A 147 4.78 3.53 -13.09
C SER A 147 3.76 4.14 -14.07
N ASP A 148 2.64 3.46 -14.33
CA ASP A 148 1.58 3.94 -15.21
C ASP A 148 1.00 5.28 -14.72
N PHE A 149 0.94 5.48 -13.39
CA PHE A 149 0.39 6.68 -12.77
C PHE A 149 1.44 7.74 -12.44
N SER A 150 2.69 7.55 -12.90
CA SER A 150 3.79 8.48 -12.65
C SER A 150 4.01 8.81 -11.17
N VAL A 151 3.85 7.80 -10.30
CA VAL A 151 4.13 7.94 -8.87
C VAL A 151 5.62 8.25 -8.68
N PRO A 152 5.98 9.25 -7.84
CA PRO A 152 7.38 9.56 -7.54
C PRO A 152 8.16 8.31 -7.10
N ASN A 153 9.38 8.14 -7.61
CA ASN A 153 10.18 6.94 -7.36
C ASN A 153 10.77 6.91 -5.94
N GLY A 154 9.97 6.40 -5.00
CA GLY A 154 10.38 6.14 -3.63
C GLY A 154 10.50 7.39 -2.77
N LEU A 155 10.93 7.17 -1.52
CA LEU A 155 11.12 8.23 -0.53
C LEU A 155 12.12 9.29 -0.99
N SER A 156 13.12 8.92 -1.80
CA SER A 156 14.10 9.86 -2.33
C SER A 156 13.44 10.93 -3.21
N ALA A 157 12.47 10.54 -4.04
CA ALA A 157 11.71 11.48 -4.87
C ALA A 157 10.75 12.36 -4.03
N LEU A 158 10.44 11.94 -2.80
CA LEU A 158 9.66 12.72 -1.83
C LEU A 158 10.55 13.61 -0.93
N GLY A 159 11.87 13.64 -1.16
CA GLY A 159 12.81 14.51 -0.44
C GLY A 159 13.41 13.92 0.83
N PHE A 160 13.27 12.61 1.05
CA PHE A 160 13.98 11.90 2.11
C PHE A 160 15.33 11.37 1.61
N ASN A 161 16.21 11.05 2.54
CA ASN A 161 17.46 10.36 2.26
C ASN A 161 17.71 9.28 3.33
N ARG A 162 18.76 8.48 3.13
CA ARG A 162 19.11 7.37 4.04
C ARG A 162 19.28 7.80 5.50
N SER A 163 19.72 9.04 5.78
CA SER A 163 19.89 9.52 7.16
C SER A 163 18.58 9.82 7.87
N ASP A 164 17.46 9.91 7.15
CA ASP A 164 16.12 10.09 7.73
C ASP A 164 15.51 8.76 8.21
N VAL A 165 15.99 7.62 7.71
CA VAL A 165 15.43 6.27 8.01
C VAL A 165 15.32 5.98 9.52
N PRO A 166 16.34 6.26 10.36
CA PRO A 166 16.21 6.04 11.80
C PRO A 166 15.04 6.83 12.43
N GLY A 167 14.87 8.10 12.04
CA GLY A 167 13.79 8.95 12.55
C GLY A 167 12.39 8.54 12.07
N LEU A 168 12.30 8.02 10.84
CA LEU A 168 11.09 7.42 10.29
C LEU A 168 10.73 6.13 11.07
N ALA A 169 11.71 5.28 11.34
CA ALA A 169 11.53 4.03 12.08
C ALA A 169 11.11 4.26 13.54
N ASP A 170 11.75 5.20 14.24
CA ASP A 170 11.39 5.62 15.61
C ASP A 170 9.92 6.05 15.71
N SER A 171 9.48 6.86 14.74
CA SER A 171 8.10 7.38 14.70
C SER A 171 7.09 6.30 14.31
N ALA A 172 7.47 5.39 13.40
CA ALA A 172 6.64 4.26 13.00
C ALA A 172 6.41 3.28 14.16
N GLU A 173 7.46 2.92 14.91
CA GLU A 173 7.36 2.01 16.06
C GLU A 173 6.35 2.52 17.10
N SER A 174 6.37 3.83 17.36
CA SER A 174 5.40 4.48 18.26
C SER A 174 3.96 4.39 17.76
N SER A 175 3.77 4.47 16.43
CA SER A 175 2.46 4.42 15.77
C SER A 175 1.94 2.98 15.60
N MET A 176 2.84 2.01 15.42
CA MET A 176 2.56 0.59 15.19
C MET A 176 1.81 -0.08 16.35
N LYS A 177 1.92 0.46 17.57
CA LYS A 177 1.13 0.01 18.73
C LYS A 177 -0.39 0.09 18.48
N ALA A 178 -0.84 0.90 17.52
CA ALA A 178 -2.23 1.02 17.13
C ALA A 178 -2.68 0.05 15.99
N TYR A 179 -1.77 -0.69 15.34
CA TYR A 179 -2.05 -1.43 14.09
C TYR A 179 -1.47 -2.87 14.06
N LYS A 180 -1.55 -3.60 15.17
CA LYS A 180 -1.13 -5.02 15.27
C LYS A 180 -2.06 -5.99 14.54
N LEU A 181 -2.09 -5.90 13.20
CA LEU A 181 -2.86 -6.81 12.33
C LEU A 181 -2.00 -7.52 11.29
N CYS A 182 -0.75 -7.07 11.12
CA CYS A 182 0.22 -7.75 10.26
C CYS A 182 0.53 -9.13 10.82
N LEU A 183 0.42 -10.17 9.98
CA LEU A 183 0.72 -11.55 10.36
C LEU A 183 2.22 -11.80 10.59
N LYS A 184 3.07 -10.95 10.00
CA LYS A 184 4.53 -11.00 10.17
C LYS A 184 4.96 -9.89 11.13
N GLU A 185 5.64 -10.25 12.21
CA GLU A 185 6.13 -9.26 13.16
C GLU A 185 7.17 -8.35 12.51
N ALA A 186 6.99 -7.04 12.64
CA ALA A 186 7.90 -6.03 12.15
C ALA A 186 8.37 -5.19 13.33
N ASP A 187 9.54 -5.53 13.86
CA ASP A 187 10.23 -4.71 14.85
C ASP A 187 10.85 -3.47 14.18
N LYS A 188 11.53 -2.65 14.98
CA LYS A 188 12.13 -1.41 14.51
C LYS A 188 13.18 -1.62 13.42
N ASP A 189 13.97 -2.70 13.49
CA ASP A 189 15.02 -2.98 12.52
C ASP A 189 14.41 -3.39 11.17
N VAL A 190 13.38 -4.23 11.21
CA VAL A 190 12.56 -4.55 10.02
C VAL A 190 11.93 -3.29 9.44
N ILE A 191 11.33 -2.44 10.27
CA ILE A 191 10.72 -1.18 9.81
C ILE A 191 11.76 -0.28 9.12
N ALA A 192 12.98 -0.16 9.69
CA ALA A 192 14.07 0.59 9.09
C ALA A 192 14.47 -0.01 7.73
N GLU A 193 14.57 -1.33 7.62
CA GLU A 193 14.84 -2.03 6.36
C GLU A 193 13.75 -1.77 5.32
N LEU A 194 12.47 -1.75 5.71
CA LEU A 194 11.35 -1.43 4.81
C LEU A 194 11.45 0.00 4.27
N TYR A 195 11.78 0.99 5.11
CA TYR A 195 12.02 2.35 4.65
C TYR A 195 13.25 2.45 3.74
N GLU A 196 14.34 1.77 4.08
CA GLU A 196 15.56 1.78 3.26
C GLU A 196 15.30 1.18 1.86
N LYS A 197 14.60 0.05 1.80
CA LYS A 197 14.14 -0.58 0.55
C LYS A 197 13.14 0.27 -0.22
N SER A 198 12.54 1.27 0.43
CA SER A 198 11.58 2.20 -0.17
C SER A 198 12.22 3.54 -0.57
N LEU A 199 13.53 3.74 -0.36
CA LEU A 199 14.25 4.91 -0.89
C LEU A 199 14.14 5.00 -2.42
N THR A 200 14.12 3.85 -3.09
CA THR A 200 13.93 3.70 -4.52
C THR A 200 13.09 2.45 -4.77
N VAL A 201 12.02 2.59 -5.56
CA VAL A 201 11.04 1.51 -5.81
C VAL A 201 11.27 0.83 -7.18
N TYR A 202 11.78 1.59 -8.16
CA TYR A 202 12.10 1.17 -9.54
C TYR A 202 13.55 1.46 -9.88
#